data_AF-A0AAE4HTX0-F1
#
_entry.id   AF-A0AAE4HTX0-F1
#
_cell.length_a   1.000
_cell.length_b   1.000
_cell.length_c   1.000
_cell.angle_alpha   90.00
_cell.angle_beta   90.00
_cell.angle_gamma   90.00
#
_symmetry.space_group_name_H-M   'P 1'
#
loop_
_entity.id
_entity.type
_entity.pdbx_description
1 polymer ?
#
loop_
_entity_poly.entity_id
_entity_poly.type
_entity_poly.pdbx_seq_one_letter_code
_entity_poly.pdbx_strand_id
1 'polypeptide(L)' 'MVIARGNKRLPVTLNVHRQKSLSQLKKKYSKSESKLLCIALDMLVEQEKAGFEIPKLRE' A
#
# COMPACT_ATOMS: atom_id res chain seq x y z
N MET A 1 18.61 -8.64 -7.18
CA MET A 1 17.23 -8.46 -7.71
C MET A 1 17.22 -7.34 -8.74
N VAL A 2 17.22 -7.68 -10.03
CA VAL A 2 17.12 -6.71 -11.13
C VAL A 2 15.69 -6.17 -11.19
N ILE A 3 15.55 -4.85 -11.14
CA ILE A 3 14.25 -4.18 -11.28
C ILE A 3 13.97 -4.09 -12.77
N ALA A 4 12.83 -4.59 -13.23
CA ALA A 4 12.39 -4.38 -14.61
C ALA A 4 12.32 -2.87 -14.91
N ARG A 5 12.90 -2.45 -16.04
CA ARG A 5 12.89 -1.04 -16.50
C ARG A 5 11.44 -0.55 -16.56
N GLY A 6 11.05 0.32 -15.62
CA GLY A 6 9.70 0.86 -15.49
C GLY A 6 9.15 0.83 -14.06
N ASN A 7 9.64 -0.08 -13.21
CA ASN A 7 9.16 -0.16 -11.82
C ASN A 7 9.92 0.81 -10.91
N LYS A 8 9.22 1.82 -10.36
CA LYS A 8 9.79 2.73 -9.37
C LYS A 8 9.73 2.08 -7.98
N ARG A 9 10.88 1.90 -7.33
CA ARG A 9 10.92 1.53 -5.91
C ARG A 9 10.74 2.78 -5.05
N LEU A 10 9.73 2.77 -4.21
CA LEU A 10 9.48 3.82 -3.22
C LEU A 10 9.89 3.27 -1.84
N PRO A 11 10.96 3.80 -1.20
CA PRO A 11 11.22 3.52 0.19
C PRO A 11 10.14 4.20 1.03
N VAL A 12 9.34 3.43 1.75
CA VAL A 12 8.28 3.95 2.62
C VAL A 12 8.64 3.63 4.06
N THR A 13 8.74 4.68 4.89
CA THR A 13 8.93 4.53 6.33
C THR A 13 7.58 4.16 6.97
N LEU A 14 7.47 2.91 7.42
CA LEU A 14 6.28 2.43 8.13
C LEU A 14 6.50 2.55 9.65
N ASN A 15 5.58 3.22 10.34
CA ASN A 15 5.52 3.20 11.81
C ASN A 15 5.27 1.76 12.31
N VAL A 16 5.71 1.43 13.52
CA VAL A 16 5.63 0.10 14.17
C VAL A 16 4.21 -0.47 14.12
N HIS A 17 3.18 0.36 14.34
CA HIS A 17 1.78 -0.06 14.22
C HIS A 17 1.41 -0.50 12.79
N ARG A 18 1.86 0.25 11.78
CA ARG A 18 1.61 -0.08 10.36
C ARG A 18 2.36 -1.33 9.94
N GLN A 19 3.57 -1.56 10.45
CA GLN A 19 4.33 -2.80 10.22
C GLN A 19 3.61 -4.02 10.80
N LYS A 20 3.06 -3.91 12.01
CA LYS A 20 2.28 -4.99 12.64
C LYS A 20 1.03 -5.32 11.83
N SER A 21 0.28 -4.30 11.40
CA SER A 21 -0.89 -4.49 10.52
C SER A 21 -0.52 -5.11 9.18
N LEU A 22 0.59 -4.69 8.56
CA LEU A 22 1.05 -5.25 7.29
C LEU A 22 1.46 -6.72 7.43
N SER A 23 2.14 -7.08 8.52
CA SER A 23 2.50 -8.47 8.84
C SER A 23 1.26 -9.35 9.09
N GLN A 24 0.23 -8.81 9.75
CA GLN A 24 -1.05 -9.50 9.91
C GLN A 24 -1.77 -9.70 8.57
N LEU A 25 -1.80 -8.68 7.71
CA LEU A 25 -2.40 -8.76 6.37
C LEU A 25 -1.65 -9.78 5.48
N LYS A 26 -0.32 -9.81 5.57
CA LYS A 26 0.53 -10.81 4.91
C LYS A 26 0.15 -12.23 5.32
N LYS A 27 0.00 -12.49 6.62
CA LYS A 27 -0.43 -13.80 7.15
C LYS A 27 -1.85 -14.15 6.72
N LYS A 28 -2.77 -13.18 6.74
CA LYS A 28 -4.19 -13.41 6.39
C LYS A 28 -4.39 -13.75 4.91
N TYR A 29 -3.72 -13.04 4.01
CA TYR A 29 -3.94 -13.16 2.57
C TYR A 29 -2.85 -13.93 1.82
N SER A 30 -1.81 -14.38 2.53
CA SER A 30 -0.65 -15.07 1.94
C SER A 30 -0.06 -14.34 0.73
N LYS A 31 -0.06 -13.00 0.77
CA LYS A 31 0.51 -12.13 -0.28
C LYS A 31 1.74 -11.39 0.24
N SER A 32 2.64 -11.03 -0.67
CA SER A 32 3.79 -10.19 -0.33
C SER A 32 3.36 -8.78 0.10
N GLU A 33 4.15 -8.18 0.98
CA GLU A 33 3.89 -6.84 1.52
C GLU A 33 3.83 -5.78 0.42
N SER A 34 4.72 -5.88 -0.57
CA SER A 34 4.69 -5.02 -1.76
C SER A 34 3.38 -5.16 -2.55
N LYS A 35 2.84 -6.37 -2.69
CA LYS A 35 1.59 -6.60 -3.42
C LYS A 35 0.37 -6.07 -2.66
N LEU A 36 0.37 -6.20 -1.33
CA LEU A 36 -0.66 -5.60 -0.47
C LEU A 36 -0.65 -4.07 -0.55
N LEU A 37 0.54 -3.47 -0.57
CA LEU A 37 0.68 -2.01 -0.73
C LEU A 37 0.24 -1.53 -2.11
N CYS A 38 0.54 -2.27 -3.19
CA CYS A 38 0.01 -1.96 -4.52
C CYS A 38 -1.52 -1.98 -4.54
N ILE A 39 -2.15 -3.04 -4.01
CA ILE A 39 -3.61 -3.15 -3.95
C ILE A 39 -4.21 -2.01 -3.11
N ALA A 40 -3.58 -1.64 -2.00
CA ALA A 40 -4.03 -0.51 -1.19
C ALA A 40 -3.96 0.82 -1.95
N LEU A 41 -2.94 1.01 -2.79
CA LEU A 41 -2.81 2.18 -3.66
C LEU A 41 -3.87 2.19 -4.75
N ASP A 42 -4.10 1.06 -5.42
CA ASP A 42 -5.17 0.93 -6.43
C ASP A 42 -6.53 1.25 -5.82
N MET A 43 -6.83 0.70 -4.63
CA MET A 43 -8.06 1.02 -3.88
C MET A 43 -8.17 2.51 -3.53
N LEU A 44 -7.05 3.15 -3.15
CA LEU A 44 -7.04 4.58 -2.83
C LEU A 44 -7.42 5.42 -4.07
N VAL A 45 -6.88 5.06 -5.22
CA VAL A 45 -7.19 5.72 -6.50
C VAL A 45 -8.64 5.46 -6.92
N GLU A 46 -9.15 4.25 -6.74
CA GLU A 46 -10.56 3.94 -7.01
C GLU A 46 -11.51 4.68 -6.06
N GLN A 47 -11.15 4.84 -4.79
CA GLN A 47 -11.90 5.64 -3.83
C GLN A 47 -11.98 7.11 -4.24
N GLU A 48 -10.84 7.69 -4.66
CA GLU A 48 -10.81 9.07 -5.16
C GLU A 48 -11.69 9.24 -6.41
N LYS A 49 -11.61 8.30 -7.37
CA LYS A 49 -12.48 8.28 -8.56
C LYS A 49 -13.96 8.13 -8.21
N ALA A 50 -14.28 7.36 -7.18
CA ALA A 50 -15.64 7.17 -6.69
C ALA A 50 -16.14 8.35 -5.83
N GLY A 51 -15.34 9.40 -5.64
CA GLY A 51 -15.70 10.58 -4.86
C GLY A 51 -15.67 10.36 -3.35
N PHE A 52 -15.05 9.28 -2.86
CA PHE A 52 -14.81 9.11 -1.43
C PHE A 52 -13.70 10.07 -1.00
N GLU A 53 -14.09 11.10 -0.25
CA GLU A 53 -13.12 11.96 0.40
C GLU A 53 -12.39 11.17 1.49
N ILE A 54 -11.06 11.15 1.42
CA ILE A 54 -10.22 10.54 2.45
C ILE A 54 -9.64 11.70 3.28
N PRO A 55 -10.18 11.98 4.49
CA PRO A 55 -9.82 13.16 5.27
C PRO A 55 -8.32 13.24 5.60
N LYS A 56 -7.67 12.08 5.74
CA LYS A 56 -6.23 11.94 6.06
C LYS A 56 -5.28 12.38 4.93
N LEU A 57 -5.79 12.63 3.72
CA LEU A 57 -5.00 13.15 2.60
C LEU A 57 -5.04 14.67 2.47
N ARG A 58 -5.88 15.36 3.29
CA ARG A 58 -5.99 16.82 3.32
C ARG A 58 -5.18 17.49 4.45
N GLU A 59 -4.52 16.69 5.29
CA GLU A 59 -3.61 17.17 6.34
C GLU A 59 -2.21 17.50 5.81
#